data_AF-A0A1E4NKN5-F1
#
_entry.id   AF-A0A1E4NKN5-F1
#
_cell.length_a   1.000
_cell.length_b   1.000
_cell.length_c   1.000
_cell.angle_alpha   90.00
_cell.angle_beta   90.00
_cell.angle_gamma   90.00
#
_symmetry.space_group_name_H-M   'P 1'
#
loop_
_entity.id
_entity.type
_entity.pdbx_description
1 polymer ?
#
loop_
_entity_poly.entity_id
_entity_poly.type
_entity_poly.pdbx_seq_one_letter_code
_entity_poly.pdbx_strand_id
1 'polypeptide(L)'
;MDVDEFAKLIEALAKLFGVLVWPTLIAFVLVRFAPAIKDFLSSLGEFTFKGGGFEATAKRKQAEATAALVAASVARPDSNTTPETAARDAKEAAAVVAASVNARVIRRASETTALWVDDRPSNNKFERQSLEALGVSFILATSTEEALDRVKAQKFGVIISDMSRPPDPRAGYTLLDRLRALGIETPFIIYASSSAPEHKAEARSRGAFGCTNRASELFEYVLAALNRG
;
A
#
# COMPACT_ATOMS: atom_id res chain seq x y z
N MET A 1 -6.88 -71.75 19.57
CA MET A 1 -6.56 -70.37 19.17
C MET A 1 -7.11 -69.50 20.27
N ASP A 2 -6.22 -68.82 20.99
CA ASP A 2 -6.60 -68.05 22.17
C ASP A 2 -7.37 -66.79 21.74
N VAL A 3 -8.36 -66.36 22.53
CA VAL A 3 -9.22 -65.22 22.18
C VAL A 3 -8.38 -63.95 22.01
N ASP A 4 -7.28 -63.84 22.77
CA ASP A 4 -6.32 -62.75 22.69
C ASP A 4 -5.46 -62.76 21.41
N GLU A 5 -5.13 -63.93 20.87
CA GLU A 5 -4.44 -64.04 19.57
C GLU A 5 -5.36 -63.63 18.43
N PHE A 6 -6.64 -64.00 18.50
CA PHE A 6 -7.63 -63.63 17.50
C PHE A 6 -7.91 -62.12 17.49
N ALA A 7 -7.99 -61.50 18.67
CA ALA A 7 -8.14 -60.04 18.80
C ALA A 7 -6.93 -59.28 18.21
N LYS A 8 -5.70 -59.74 18.50
CA LYS A 8 -4.48 -59.15 17.92
C LYS A 8 -4.41 -59.29 16.40
N LEU A 9 -4.88 -60.42 15.85
CA LEU A 9 -4.94 -60.62 14.40
C LEU A 9 -5.91 -59.63 13.74
N ILE A 10 -7.09 -59.41 14.32
CA ILE A 10 -8.08 -58.44 13.81
C ILE A 10 -7.53 -57.02 13.88
N GLU A 11 -6.85 -56.65 14.97
CA GLU A 11 -6.28 -55.31 15.11
C GLU A 11 -5.12 -55.07 14.11
N ALA A 12 -4.28 -56.08 13.88
CA ALA A 12 -3.22 -56.02 12.89
C ALA A 12 -3.78 -55.90 11.46
N LEU A 13 -4.83 -56.66 11.13
CA LEU A 13 -5.52 -56.56 9.85
C LEU A 13 -6.18 -55.19 9.68
N ALA A 14 -6.84 -54.65 10.71
CA ALA A 14 -7.46 -53.33 10.67
C ALA A 14 -6.43 -52.21 10.43
N LYS A 15 -5.25 -52.29 11.06
CA LYS A 15 -4.14 -51.34 10.81
C LYS A 15 -3.59 -51.46 9.39
N LEU A 16 -3.46 -52.68 8.87
CA LEU A 16 -3.00 -52.92 7.49
C LEU A 16 -3.99 -52.39 6.45
N PHE A 17 -5.29 -52.63 6.64
CA PHE A 17 -6.34 -52.08 5.80
C PHE A 17 -6.39 -50.55 5.91
N GLY A 18 -6.24 -49.99 7.11
CA GLY A 18 -6.18 -48.54 7.31
C GLY A 18 -5.05 -47.86 6.51
N VAL A 19 -3.89 -48.50 6.38
CA VAL A 19 -2.74 -47.97 5.63
C VAL A 19 -2.89 -48.16 4.12
N LEU A 20 -3.55 -49.23 3.67
CA LEU A 20 -3.70 -49.54 2.24
C LEU A 20 -4.95 -48.94 1.60
N VAL A 21 -6.02 -48.71 2.36
CA VAL A 21 -7.28 -48.16 1.82
C VAL A 21 -7.07 -46.74 1.28
N TRP A 22 -6.38 -45.87 2.01
CA TRP A 22 -6.19 -44.47 1.59
C TRP A 22 -5.41 -44.31 0.29
N PRO A 23 -4.23 -44.93 0.09
CA PRO A 23 -3.52 -44.88 -1.19
C PRO A 23 -4.33 -45.46 -2.34
N THR A 24 -5.07 -46.55 -2.09
CA THR A 24 -5.88 -47.21 -3.13
C THR A 24 -7.08 -46.36 -3.53
N LEU A 25 -7.71 -45.68 -2.56
CA LEU A 25 -8.83 -44.77 -2.79
C LEU A 25 -8.36 -43.50 -3.51
N ILE A 26 -7.19 -42.97 -3.15
CA ILE A 26 -6.55 -41.87 -3.89
C ILE A 26 -6.22 -42.32 -5.32
N ALA A 27 -5.61 -43.48 -5.52
CA ALA A 27 -5.29 -44.00 -6.85
C ALA A 27 -6.56 -44.22 -7.68
N PHE A 28 -7.62 -44.76 -7.08
CA PHE A 28 -8.92 -44.94 -7.73
C PHE A 28 -9.54 -43.60 -8.13
N VAL A 29 -9.53 -42.59 -7.25
CA VAL A 29 -10.01 -41.24 -7.55
C VAL A 29 -9.18 -40.61 -8.67
N LEU A 30 -7.85 -40.72 -8.60
CA LEU A 30 -6.95 -40.17 -9.61
C LEU A 30 -7.15 -40.83 -10.97
N VAL A 31 -7.39 -42.14 -11.05
CA VAL A 31 -7.63 -42.84 -12.32
C VAL A 31 -9.04 -42.58 -12.85
N ARG A 32 -10.06 -42.67 -11.99
CA ARG A 32 -11.47 -42.55 -12.38
C ARG A 32 -11.86 -41.13 -12.76
N PHE A 33 -11.20 -40.15 -12.15
CA PHE A 33 -11.39 -38.73 -12.42
C PHE A 33 -10.19 -38.12 -13.13
N ALA A 34 -9.22 -38.91 -13.64
CA ALA A 34 -8.07 -38.40 -14.38
C ALA A 34 -8.47 -37.40 -15.49
N PRO A 35 -9.52 -37.65 -16.30
CA PRO A 35 -9.94 -36.70 -17.33
C PRO A 35 -10.44 -35.39 -16.72
N ALA A 36 -11.29 -35.47 -15.69
CA ALA A 36 -11.86 -34.29 -15.02
C ALA A 36 -10.82 -33.50 -14.20
N ILE A 37 -9.86 -34.18 -13.57
CA ILE A 37 -8.74 -33.56 -12.86
C ILE A 37 -7.79 -32.91 -13.86
N LYS A 38 -7.56 -33.52 -15.02
CA LYS A 38 -6.77 -32.92 -16.11
C LYS A 38 -7.46 -31.67 -16.64
N ASP A 39 -8.76 -31.71 -16.90
CA ASP A 39 -9.55 -30.54 -17.34
C ASP A 39 -9.60 -29.44 -16.28
N PHE A 40 -9.73 -29.81 -15.01
CA PHE A 40 -9.65 -28.89 -13.87
C PHE A 40 -8.25 -28.27 -13.71
N LEU A 41 -7.19 -29.05 -13.88
CA LEU A 41 -5.81 -28.53 -13.86
C LEU A 41 -5.49 -27.68 -15.09
N SER A 42 -6.06 -28.00 -16.26
CA SER A 42 -5.94 -27.20 -17.48
C SER A 42 -6.65 -25.85 -17.33
N SER A 43 -7.84 -25.83 -16.71
CA SER A 43 -8.56 -24.59 -16.38
C SER A 43 -7.87 -23.80 -15.25
N LEU A 44 -7.22 -24.46 -14.29
CA LEU A 44 -6.33 -23.79 -13.33
C LEU A 44 -5.08 -23.23 -14.01
N GLY A 45 -4.57 -23.87 -15.06
CA GLY A 45 -3.53 -23.34 -15.94
C GLY A 45 -3.93 -22.01 -16.58
N GLU A 46 -5.18 -21.89 -17.02
CA GLU A 46 -5.72 -20.62 -17.53
C GLU A 46 -5.99 -19.60 -16.41
N PHE A 47 -6.42 -20.03 -15.21
CA PHE A 47 -6.65 -19.14 -14.06
C PHE A 47 -5.35 -18.64 -13.37
N THR A 48 -4.28 -19.44 -13.38
CA THR A 48 -2.97 -19.09 -12.79
C THR A 48 -2.09 -18.31 -13.78
N PHE A 49 -2.31 -18.49 -15.09
CA PHE A 49 -1.58 -17.76 -16.13
C PHE A 49 -2.28 -16.46 -16.57
N LYS A 50 -3.56 -16.27 -16.22
CA LYS A 50 -4.29 -15.00 -16.30
C LYS A 50 -4.83 -14.54 -14.94
N GLY A 51 -3.93 -14.19 -14.02
CA GLY A 51 -4.13 -13.06 -13.09
C GLY A 51 -5.36 -13.01 -12.17
N GLY A 52 -6.28 -13.98 -12.10
CA GLY A 52 -7.60 -13.76 -11.50
C GLY A 52 -7.61 -13.38 -10.02
N GLY A 53 -6.73 -13.97 -9.21
CA GLY A 53 -6.58 -13.62 -7.79
C GLY A 53 -5.86 -12.28 -7.59
N PHE A 54 -4.79 -12.05 -8.34
CA PHE A 54 -3.98 -10.83 -8.23
C PHE A 54 -4.71 -9.60 -8.80
N GLU A 55 -5.46 -9.77 -9.89
CA GLU A 55 -6.33 -8.75 -10.48
C GLU A 55 -7.50 -8.40 -9.56
N ALA A 56 -8.12 -9.39 -8.91
CA ALA A 56 -9.18 -9.13 -7.94
C ALA A 56 -8.66 -8.35 -6.72
N THR A 57 -7.51 -8.72 -6.17
CA THR A 57 -6.86 -7.97 -5.08
C THR A 57 -6.42 -6.58 -5.52
N ALA A 58 -5.85 -6.44 -6.72
CA ALA A 58 -5.43 -5.15 -7.26
C ALA A 58 -6.61 -4.21 -7.48
N LYS A 59 -7.71 -4.69 -8.08
CA LYS A 59 -8.95 -3.92 -8.25
C LYS A 59 -9.54 -3.49 -6.91
N ARG A 60 -9.52 -4.37 -5.92
CA ARG A 60 -9.98 -4.04 -4.56
C ARG A 60 -9.12 -2.94 -3.93
N LYS A 61 -7.79 -3.08 -3.94
CA LYS A 61 -6.87 -2.05 -3.43
C LYS A 61 -7.03 -0.73 -4.16
N GLN A 62 -7.24 -0.77 -5.47
CA GLN A 62 -7.47 0.41 -6.29
C GLN A 62 -8.80 1.10 -5.92
N ALA A 63 -9.87 0.33 -5.68
CA ALA A 63 -11.15 0.88 -5.24
C ALA A 63 -11.07 1.49 -3.83
N GLU A 64 -10.39 0.83 -2.89
CA GLU A 64 -10.15 1.35 -1.54
C GLU A 64 -9.32 2.64 -1.57
N ALA A 65 -8.22 2.67 -2.36
CA ALA A 65 -7.40 3.86 -2.57
C ALA A 65 -8.20 5.00 -3.21
N THR A 66 -9.06 4.68 -4.19
CA THR A 66 -9.94 5.67 -4.85
C THR A 66 -10.91 6.28 -3.85
N ALA A 67 -11.60 5.46 -3.07
CA ALA A 67 -12.58 5.94 -2.09
C ALA A 67 -11.92 6.87 -1.06
N ALA A 68 -10.76 6.48 -0.53
CA ALA A 68 -10.03 7.29 0.43
C ALA A 68 -9.46 8.59 -0.18
N LEU A 69 -8.95 8.55 -1.42
CA LEU A 69 -8.43 9.75 -2.08
C LEU A 69 -9.53 10.75 -2.46
N VAL A 70 -10.70 10.25 -2.87
CA VAL A 70 -11.91 11.06 -3.07
C VAL A 70 -12.31 11.73 -1.76
N ALA A 71 -12.36 10.96 -0.66
CA ALA A 71 -12.65 11.51 0.66
C ALA A 71 -11.64 12.58 1.07
N ALA A 72 -10.33 12.37 0.86
CA ALA A 72 -9.29 13.35 1.15
C ALA A 72 -9.45 14.64 0.33
N SER A 73 -9.83 14.51 -0.95
CA SER A 73 -9.98 15.64 -1.86
C SER A 73 -11.22 16.49 -1.52
N VAL A 74 -12.28 15.88 -0.99
CA VAL A 74 -13.52 16.56 -0.60
C VAL A 74 -13.49 17.07 0.85
N ALA A 75 -12.78 16.36 1.75
CA ALA A 75 -12.72 16.70 3.17
C ALA A 75 -11.87 17.94 3.47
N ARG A 76 -11.05 18.41 2.51
CA ARG A 76 -10.35 19.69 2.61
C ARG A 76 -11.26 20.80 2.10
N PRO A 77 -11.81 21.65 2.99
CA PRO A 77 -12.59 22.78 2.56
C PRO A 77 -11.63 23.88 2.11
N ASP A 78 -11.49 24.06 0.79
CA ASP A 78 -11.06 25.36 0.28
C ASP A 78 -12.21 26.36 0.48
N SER A 79 -11.90 27.63 0.69
CA SER A 79 -12.87 28.69 1.00
C SER A 79 -13.97 28.88 -0.07
N ASN A 80 -13.88 28.21 -1.22
CA ASN A 80 -14.80 28.27 -2.35
C ASN A 80 -15.40 26.90 -2.74
N THR A 81 -15.48 25.94 -1.82
CA THR A 81 -15.98 24.59 -2.16
C THR A 81 -17.48 24.63 -2.51
N THR A 82 -17.81 24.39 -3.78
CA THR A 82 -19.20 24.18 -4.26
C THR A 82 -19.44 22.69 -4.53
N PRO A 83 -20.70 22.23 -4.63
CA PRO A 83 -21.00 20.86 -5.05
C PRO A 83 -20.35 20.48 -6.39
N GLU A 84 -20.25 21.42 -7.32
CA GLU A 84 -19.63 21.24 -8.63
C GLU A 84 -18.11 21.08 -8.53
N THR A 85 -17.44 21.87 -7.69
CA THR A 85 -15.99 21.73 -7.49
C THR A 85 -15.66 20.43 -6.76
N ALA A 86 -16.43 20.07 -5.73
CA ALA A 86 -16.26 18.80 -5.02
C ALA A 86 -16.45 17.58 -5.95
N ALA A 87 -17.45 17.61 -6.84
CA ALA A 87 -17.67 16.56 -7.82
C ALA A 87 -16.52 16.46 -8.83
N ARG A 88 -15.98 17.61 -9.27
CA ARG A 88 -14.81 17.67 -10.15
C ARG A 88 -13.58 17.09 -9.47
N ASP A 89 -13.29 17.48 -8.23
CA ASP A 89 -12.14 16.99 -7.47
C ASP A 89 -12.23 15.49 -7.19
N ALA A 90 -13.43 14.98 -6.87
CA ALA A 90 -13.68 13.56 -6.73
C ALA A 90 -13.39 12.79 -8.04
N LYS A 91 -13.86 13.32 -9.18
CA LYS A 91 -13.62 12.72 -10.49
C LYS A 91 -12.13 12.71 -10.85
N GLU A 92 -11.42 13.80 -10.54
CA GLU A 92 -9.99 13.90 -10.77
C GLU A 92 -9.21 12.91 -9.90
N ALA A 93 -9.51 12.84 -8.60
CA ALA A 93 -8.90 11.87 -7.68
C ALA A 93 -9.08 10.42 -8.17
N ALA A 94 -10.29 10.06 -8.61
CA ALA A 94 -10.55 8.74 -9.18
C ALA A 94 -9.73 8.47 -10.46
N ALA A 95 -9.62 9.46 -11.34
CA ALA A 95 -8.82 9.35 -12.56
C ALA A 95 -7.32 9.18 -12.26
N VAL A 96 -6.79 9.89 -11.26
CA VAL A 96 -5.40 9.79 -10.82
C VAL A 96 -5.08 8.36 -10.33
N VAL A 97 -5.95 7.78 -9.50
CA VAL A 97 -5.79 6.40 -9.03
C VAL A 97 -5.91 5.41 -10.19
N ALA A 98 -6.84 5.63 -11.11
CA ALA A 98 -7.00 4.79 -12.30
C ALA A 98 -5.75 4.78 -13.19
N ALA A 99 -5.12 5.94 -13.39
CA ALA A 99 -3.96 6.10 -14.26
C ALA A 99 -2.64 5.65 -13.61
N SER A 100 -2.48 5.87 -12.30
CA SER A 100 -1.20 5.70 -11.63
C SER A 100 -1.02 4.35 -10.94
N VAL A 101 -2.11 3.66 -10.59
CA VAL A 101 -2.04 2.40 -9.85
C VAL A 101 -1.96 1.22 -10.81
N ASN A 102 -0.87 0.46 -10.69
CA ASN A 102 -0.66 -0.80 -11.40
C ASN A 102 0.00 -1.83 -10.47
N ALA A 103 0.12 -3.08 -10.93
CA ALA A 103 0.70 -4.19 -10.18
C ALA A 103 2.10 -3.90 -9.60
N ARG A 104 2.95 -3.21 -10.37
CA ARG A 104 4.31 -2.87 -9.94
C ARG A 104 4.29 -1.84 -8.81
N VAL A 105 3.45 -0.82 -8.93
CA VAL A 105 3.28 0.22 -7.92
C VAL A 105 2.75 -0.37 -6.62
N ILE A 106 1.73 -1.24 -6.68
CA ILE A 106 1.18 -1.93 -5.50
C ILE A 106 2.26 -2.73 -4.77
N ARG A 107 3.10 -3.47 -5.51
CA ARG A 107 4.20 -4.25 -4.92
C ARG A 107 5.23 -3.36 -4.23
N ARG A 108 5.67 -2.28 -4.89
CA ARG A 108 6.62 -1.33 -4.30
C ARG A 108 6.04 -0.60 -3.09
N ALA A 109 4.77 -0.22 -3.16
CA ALA A 109 4.06 0.39 -2.05
C ALA A 109 4.05 -0.53 -0.82
N SER A 110 3.79 -1.84 -0.98
CA SER A 110 3.81 -2.80 0.13
C SER A 110 5.18 -3.00 0.79
N GLU A 111 6.27 -2.62 0.13
CA GLU A 111 7.63 -2.70 0.67
C GLU A 111 8.12 -1.34 1.20
N THR A 112 7.30 -0.30 1.10
CA THR A 112 7.70 1.06 1.44
C THR A 112 7.11 1.52 2.76
N THR A 113 8.01 2.02 3.61
CA THR A 113 7.65 2.83 4.77
C THR A 113 7.84 4.31 4.45
N ALA A 114 6.79 5.10 4.62
CA ALA A 114 6.79 6.55 4.53
C ALA A 114 6.87 7.20 5.92
N LEU A 115 7.64 8.27 6.04
CA LEU A 115 7.63 9.13 7.22
C LEU A 115 6.71 10.32 6.96
N TRP A 116 5.68 10.51 7.79
CA TRP A 116 4.83 11.70 7.74
C TRP A 116 5.11 12.59 8.94
N VAL A 117 5.53 13.84 8.70
CA VAL A 117 5.86 14.82 9.72
C VAL A 117 4.81 15.92 9.76
N ASP A 118 3.96 15.92 10.78
CA ASP A 118 2.81 16.84 10.90
C ASP A 118 2.43 16.98 12.38
N ASP A 119 2.15 18.20 12.84
CA ASP A 119 1.79 18.46 14.24
C ASP A 119 0.36 18.01 14.57
N ARG A 120 -0.48 17.79 13.55
CA ARG A 120 -1.88 17.34 13.64
C ARG A 120 -2.15 16.19 12.66
N PRO A 121 -1.57 15.00 12.88
CA PRO A 121 -1.66 13.86 11.96
C PRO A 121 -3.07 13.29 11.75
N SER A 122 -4.04 13.70 12.58
CA SER A 122 -5.47 13.42 12.39
C SER A 122 -6.03 14.07 11.13
N ASN A 123 -5.50 15.23 10.73
CA ASN A 123 -6.00 16.00 9.59
C ASN A 123 -5.73 15.31 8.25
N ASN A 124 -4.71 14.46 8.19
CA ASN A 124 -4.27 13.82 6.95
C ASN A 124 -4.64 12.33 6.90
N LYS A 125 -5.68 11.94 7.64
CA LYS A 125 -6.09 10.53 7.79
C LYS A 125 -6.50 9.94 6.44
N PHE A 126 -7.27 10.66 5.63
CA PHE A 126 -7.78 10.15 4.36
C PHE A 126 -6.68 10.01 3.31
N GLU A 127 -5.74 10.96 3.27
CA GLU A 127 -4.55 10.88 2.42
C GLU A 127 -3.72 9.64 2.75
N ARG A 128 -3.45 9.40 4.04
CA ARG A 128 -2.74 8.19 4.48
C ARG A 128 -3.50 6.93 4.12
N GLN A 129 -4.81 6.87 4.41
CA GLN A 129 -5.64 5.72 4.08
C GLN A 129 -5.60 5.36 2.58
N SER A 130 -5.53 6.37 1.70
CA SER A 130 -5.45 6.13 0.26
C SER A 130 -4.15 5.43 -0.16
N LEU A 131 -3.03 5.77 0.48
CA LEU A 131 -1.72 5.16 0.23
C LEU A 131 -1.54 3.83 0.99
N GLU A 132 -2.10 3.72 2.20
CA GLU A 132 -2.16 2.49 2.99
C GLU A 132 -2.95 1.39 2.26
N ALA A 133 -4.03 1.75 1.57
CA ALA A 133 -4.80 0.81 0.73
C ALA A 133 -3.93 0.17 -0.37
N LEU A 134 -2.91 0.87 -0.87
CA LEU A 134 -1.94 0.31 -1.81
C LEU A 134 -0.90 -0.57 -1.11
N GLY A 135 -0.63 -0.33 0.17
CA GLY A 135 0.29 -1.09 1.01
C GLY A 135 1.38 -0.25 1.68
N VAL A 136 1.40 1.08 1.47
CA VAL A 136 2.40 1.95 2.10
C VAL A 136 2.19 1.94 3.61
N SER A 137 3.26 1.69 4.36
CA SER A 137 3.25 1.81 5.82
C SER A 137 3.65 3.22 6.24
N PHE A 138 2.99 3.80 7.25
CA PHE A 138 3.32 5.12 7.76
C PHE A 138 3.91 5.07 9.16
N ILE A 139 4.99 5.83 9.34
CA ILE A 139 5.45 6.26 10.66
C ILE A 139 5.23 7.76 10.76
N LEU A 140 4.69 8.17 11.89
CA LEU A 140 4.35 9.56 12.16
C LEU A 140 5.43 10.18 13.04
N ALA A 141 5.73 11.44 12.78
CA ALA A 141 6.48 12.31 13.65
C ALA A 141 5.74 13.65 13.77
N THR A 142 5.76 14.25 14.95
CA THR A 142 5.04 15.50 15.23
C THR A 142 5.93 16.73 15.20
N SER A 143 7.25 16.54 15.14
CA SER A 143 8.25 17.61 15.13
C SER A 143 9.42 17.28 14.22
N THR A 144 10.21 18.30 13.87
CA THR A 144 11.46 18.17 13.12
C THR A 144 12.46 17.26 13.85
N GLU A 145 12.60 17.40 15.17
CA GLU A 145 13.54 16.59 15.94
C GLU A 145 13.12 15.12 15.99
N GLU A 146 11.82 14.86 16.22
CA GLU A 146 11.32 13.48 16.17
C GLU A 146 11.55 12.85 14.79
N ALA A 147 11.30 13.60 13.71
CA ALA A 147 11.56 13.13 12.36
C ALA A 147 13.05 12.80 12.14
N LEU A 148 13.96 13.66 12.63
CA LEU A 148 15.41 13.43 12.56
C LEU A 148 15.83 12.17 13.34
N ASP A 149 15.20 11.87 14.46
CA ASP A 149 15.49 10.65 15.20
C ASP A 149 14.95 9.40 14.50
N ARG A 150 13.76 9.48 13.88
CA ARG A 150 13.22 8.37 13.09
C ARG A 150 14.11 8.02 11.89
N VAL A 151 14.62 9.01 11.15
CA VAL A 151 15.47 8.76 9.96
C VAL A 151 16.85 8.20 10.32
N LYS A 152 17.34 8.44 11.55
CA LYS A 152 18.56 7.79 12.05
C LYS A 152 18.31 6.32 12.39
N ALA A 153 17.11 6.00 12.88
CA ALA A 153 16.76 4.65 13.30
C ALA A 153 16.48 3.70 12.12
N GLN A 154 15.92 4.22 11.02
CA GLN A 154 15.59 3.40 9.85
C GLN A 154 15.49 4.22 8.56
N LYS A 155 15.54 3.53 7.42
CA LYS A 155 15.37 4.14 6.10
C LYS A 155 13.89 4.27 5.74
N PHE A 156 13.56 5.34 5.03
CA PHE A 156 12.23 5.61 4.48
C PHE A 156 12.31 5.70 2.97
N GLY A 157 11.24 5.25 2.29
CA GLY A 157 11.13 5.39 0.82
C GLY A 157 10.67 6.78 0.39
N VAL A 158 9.95 7.49 1.26
CA VAL A 158 9.50 8.87 1.04
C VAL A 158 9.26 9.56 2.39
N ILE A 159 9.53 10.85 2.45
CA ILE A 159 9.22 11.71 3.60
C ILE A 159 8.20 12.75 3.15
N ILE A 160 7.08 12.85 3.86
CA ILE A 160 6.05 13.86 3.67
C ILE A 160 6.10 14.78 4.87
N SER A 161 6.19 16.08 4.65
CA SER A 161 6.30 17.06 5.74
C SER A 161 5.31 18.19 5.53
N ASP A 162 4.60 18.54 6.60
CA ASP A 162 3.95 19.84 6.68
C ASP A 162 4.98 20.97 6.56
N MET A 163 4.58 22.09 5.99
CA MET A 163 5.43 23.29 5.84
C MET A 163 5.60 24.00 7.17
N SER A 164 4.51 24.17 7.92
CA SER A 164 4.46 25.03 9.10
C SER A 164 4.05 24.22 10.33
N ARG A 165 4.95 24.06 11.28
CA ARG A 165 4.67 23.39 12.55
C ARG A 165 5.14 24.28 13.70
N PRO A 166 4.30 24.63 14.69
CA PRO A 166 4.74 25.45 15.81
C PRO A 166 6.00 24.89 16.48
N PRO A 167 6.98 25.73 16.84
CA PRO A 167 7.01 27.20 16.67
C PRO A 167 7.55 27.68 15.31
N ASP A 168 7.92 26.78 14.40
CA ASP A 168 8.60 27.10 13.14
C ASP A 168 7.65 27.10 11.92
N PRO A 169 7.31 28.29 11.36
CA PRO A 169 6.44 28.37 10.18
C PRO A 169 7.08 27.81 8.90
N ARG A 170 8.40 27.53 8.91
CA ARG A 170 9.15 26.93 7.82
C ARG A 170 9.73 25.56 8.21
N ALA A 171 9.14 24.88 9.19
CA ALA A 171 9.60 23.59 9.69
C ALA A 171 9.83 22.55 8.59
N GLY A 172 9.05 22.56 7.50
CA GLY A 172 9.25 21.66 6.37
C GLY A 172 10.58 21.90 5.64
N TYR A 173 10.97 23.16 5.46
CA TYR A 173 12.28 23.51 4.90
C TYR A 173 13.41 23.28 5.89
N THR A 174 13.21 23.60 7.17
CA THR A 174 14.18 23.33 8.22
C THR A 174 14.53 21.84 8.28
N LEU A 175 13.52 20.96 8.21
CA LEU A 175 13.74 19.52 8.17
C LEU A 175 14.47 19.09 6.88
N LEU A 176 14.05 19.59 5.71
CA LEU A 176 14.69 19.28 4.44
C LEU A 176 16.19 19.64 4.43
N ASP A 177 16.52 20.86 4.84
CA ASP A 177 17.90 21.36 4.88
C ASP A 177 18.76 20.48 5.82
N ARG A 178 18.21 20.10 6.99
CA ARG A 178 18.88 19.19 7.95
C ARG A 178 19.11 17.80 7.37
N LEU A 179 18.14 17.22 6.66
CA LEU A 179 18.28 15.91 6.03
C LEU A 179 19.36 15.92 4.96
N ARG A 180 19.40 16.96 4.11
CA ARG A 180 20.44 17.11 3.08
C ARG A 180 21.82 17.34 3.69
N ALA A 181 21.93 18.09 4.78
CA ALA A 181 23.18 18.24 5.52
C ALA A 181 23.69 16.91 6.10
N LEU A 182 22.80 15.95 6.39
CA LEU A 182 23.14 14.59 6.81
C LEU A 182 23.40 13.62 5.63
N GLY A 183 23.34 14.11 4.38
CA GLY A 183 23.51 13.28 3.18
C GLY A 183 22.32 12.35 2.90
N ILE A 184 21.16 12.60 3.50
CA ILE A 184 19.94 11.82 3.27
C ILE A 184 19.24 12.37 2.04
N GLU A 185 19.22 11.58 0.96
CA GLU A 185 18.61 11.94 -0.33
C GLU A 185 17.20 11.35 -0.54
N THR A 186 16.56 10.85 0.53
CA THR A 186 15.19 10.34 0.46
C THR A 186 14.26 11.38 -0.18
N PRO A 187 13.38 10.98 -1.12
CA PRO A 187 12.40 11.87 -1.72
C PRO A 187 11.58 12.58 -0.64
N PHE A 188 11.55 13.92 -0.72
CA PHE A 188 10.93 14.77 0.30
C PHE A 188 9.81 15.59 -0.32
N ILE A 189 8.58 15.41 0.16
CA ILE A 189 7.39 16.09 -0.36
C ILE A 189 6.88 17.04 0.72
N ILE A 190 6.65 18.28 0.31
CA ILE A 190 6.06 19.30 1.16
C ILE A 190 4.55 19.30 0.94
N TYR A 191 3.80 19.14 2.02
CA TYR A 191 2.36 19.21 2.02
C TYR A 191 1.91 20.43 2.81
N ALA A 192 1.52 21.50 2.12
CA ALA A 192 1.26 22.80 2.72
C ALA A 192 -0.19 23.22 2.51
N SER A 193 -0.64 24.29 3.16
CA SER A 193 -1.93 24.92 2.87
C SER A 193 -1.92 25.70 1.55
N SER A 194 -0.76 26.27 1.17
CA SER A 194 -0.57 27.02 -0.07
C SER A 194 0.19 26.21 -1.11
N SER A 195 -0.24 26.28 -2.36
CA SER A 195 0.43 25.67 -3.52
C SER A 195 0.80 26.70 -4.60
N ALA A 196 0.97 27.96 -4.20
CA ALA A 196 1.37 29.04 -5.08
C ALA A 196 2.65 28.68 -5.88
N PRO A 197 2.76 29.08 -7.16
CA PRO A 197 3.90 28.75 -8.01
C PRO A 197 5.26 29.11 -7.39
N GLU A 198 5.32 30.21 -6.64
CA GLU A 198 6.51 30.71 -5.97
C GLU A 198 6.99 29.73 -4.88
N HIS A 199 6.06 29.16 -4.09
CA HIS A 199 6.39 28.17 -3.07
C HIS A 199 6.82 26.84 -3.71
N LYS A 200 6.20 26.44 -4.82
CA LYS A 200 6.63 25.25 -5.57
C LYS A 200 8.04 25.43 -6.13
N ALA A 201 8.35 26.61 -6.66
CA ALA A 201 9.68 26.94 -7.18
C ALA A 201 10.74 26.96 -6.06
N GLU A 202 10.42 27.57 -4.92
CA GLU A 202 11.31 27.58 -3.75
C GLU A 202 11.58 26.17 -3.24
N ALA A 203 10.54 25.34 -3.06
CA ALA A 203 10.68 23.96 -2.63
C ALA A 203 11.58 23.15 -3.57
N ARG A 204 11.39 23.29 -4.88
CA ARG A 204 12.23 22.63 -5.89
C ARG A 204 13.67 23.11 -5.82
N SER A 205 13.93 24.41 -5.65
CA SER A 205 15.31 24.94 -5.53
C SER A 205 16.06 24.39 -4.31
N ARG A 206 15.34 24.01 -3.26
CA ARG A 206 15.88 23.39 -2.04
C ARG A 206 16.03 21.86 -2.14
N GLY A 207 15.67 21.27 -3.28
CA GLY A 207 15.77 19.82 -3.50
C GLY A 207 14.59 19.01 -2.97
N ALA A 208 13.43 19.65 -2.74
CA ALA A 208 12.19 18.92 -2.51
C ALA A 208 11.75 18.22 -3.81
N PHE A 209 11.17 17.03 -3.66
CA PHE A 209 10.60 16.27 -4.77
C PHE A 209 9.33 16.93 -5.33
N GLY A 210 8.50 17.49 -4.44
CA GLY A 210 7.26 18.17 -4.79
C GLY A 210 6.75 19.03 -3.64
N CYS A 211 5.87 19.97 -3.97
CA CYS A 211 5.16 20.81 -3.01
C CYS A 211 3.70 20.94 -3.47
N THR A 212 2.75 20.62 -2.60
CA THR A 212 1.33 20.67 -2.94
C THR A 212 0.45 20.89 -1.72
N ASN A 213 -0.78 21.35 -1.97
CA ASN A 213 -1.87 21.37 -1.01
C ASN A 213 -3.02 20.42 -1.37
N ARG A 214 -2.89 19.68 -2.49
CA ARG A 214 -3.92 18.80 -3.03
C ARG A 214 -3.59 17.33 -2.73
N ALA A 215 -4.58 16.60 -2.24
CA ALA A 215 -4.44 15.17 -1.95
C ALA A 215 -4.10 14.33 -3.20
N SER A 216 -4.73 14.64 -4.33
CA SER A 216 -4.47 13.96 -5.61
C SER A 216 -3.04 14.13 -6.10
N GLU A 217 -2.51 15.36 -6.08
CA GLU A 217 -1.13 15.66 -6.48
C GLU A 217 -0.12 15.06 -5.48
N LEU A 218 -0.44 15.04 -4.17
CA LEU A 218 0.38 14.35 -3.16
C LEU A 218 0.48 12.86 -3.47
N PHE A 219 -0.64 12.22 -3.79
CA PHE A 219 -0.69 10.80 -4.15
C PHE A 219 0.20 10.52 -5.36
N GLU A 220 0.11 11.32 -6.42
CA GLU A 220 0.99 11.20 -7.59
C GLU A 220 2.47 11.35 -7.23
N TYR A 221 2.82 12.35 -6.41
CA TYR A 221 4.21 12.54 -6.00
C TYR A 221 4.76 11.36 -5.21
N VAL A 222 3.96 10.79 -4.31
CA VAL A 222 4.37 9.60 -3.57
C VAL A 222 4.60 8.44 -4.54
N LEU A 223 3.64 8.12 -5.42
CA LEU A 223 3.80 7.02 -6.37
C LEU A 223 4.98 7.23 -7.33
N ALA A 224 5.23 8.46 -7.77
CA ALA A 224 6.39 8.81 -8.60
C ALA A 224 7.71 8.64 -7.83
N ALA A 225 7.74 8.98 -6.55
CA ALA A 225 8.90 8.74 -5.69
C ALA A 225 9.17 7.24 -5.52
N LEU A 226 8.14 6.42 -5.33
CA LEU A 226 8.27 4.95 -5.26
C LEU A 226 8.81 4.33 -6.56
N ASN A 227 8.56 4.97 -7.70
CA ASN A 227 9.03 4.48 -8.99
C ASN A 227 10.52 4.80 -9.28
N ARG A 228 11.17 5.66 -8.49
CA ARG A 228 12.58 6.07 -8.71
C ARG A 228 13.63 5.19 -8.01
N GLY A 229 13.23 4.35 -7.05
CA GLY A 229 14.08 3.29 -6.47
C GLY A 229 14.11 2.03 -7.31
#